data_AF-A0A8J2VCZ4-F1
#
_entry.id   AF-A0A8J2VCZ4-F1
#
_cell.length_a   1.000
_cell.length_b   1.000
_cell.length_c   1.000
_cell.angle_alpha   90.00
_cell.angle_beta   90.00
_cell.angle_gamma   90.00
#
_symmetry.space_group_name_H-M   'P 1'
#
loop_
_entity.id
_entity.type
_entity.pdbx_description
1 polymer ?
#
loop_
_entity_poly.entity_id
_entity_poly.type
_entity_poly.pdbx_seq_one_letter_code
_entity_poly.pdbx_strand_id
1 'polypeptide(L)' 'MTSYSKVKQTTVSLEGVKTTLEMYSQVAQTEDARNTFRRNAQRLETILERLNRRLQSMEFEEPQYKGN' A
#
# COMPACT_ATOMS: atom_id res chain seq x y z
N MET A 1 18.20 -10.59 -0.98
CA MET A 1 17.11 -9.59 -1.07
C MET A 1 16.82 -9.34 -2.55
N THR A 2 15.85 -10.03 -3.14
CA THR A 2 15.56 -9.97 -4.58
C THR A 2 14.70 -8.75 -4.90
N SER A 3 14.56 -8.40 -6.18
CA SER A 3 13.65 -7.33 -6.60
C SER A 3 12.22 -7.60 -6.13
N TYR A 4 11.76 -8.85 -6.16
CA TYR A 4 10.48 -9.27 -5.59
C TYR A 4 10.39 -8.92 -4.10
N SER A 5 11.36 -9.34 -3.28
CA SER A 5 11.35 -9.07 -1.84
C SER A 5 11.30 -7.58 -1.52
N LYS A 6 12.00 -6.75 -2.30
CA LYS A 6 11.98 -5.29 -2.13
C LYS A 6 10.60 -4.71 -2.46
N VAL A 7 10.00 -5.10 -3.59
CA VAL A 7 8.67 -4.63 -3.99
C VAL A 7 7.63 -5.08 -2.96
N LYS A 8 7.69 -6.33 -2.49
CA LYS A 8 6.78 -6.85 -1.46
C LYS A 8 6.91 -6.08 -0.15
N GLN A 9 8.13 -5.89 0.33
CA GLN A 9 8.39 -5.13 1.56
C GLN A 9 7.88 -3.69 1.46
N THR A 10 8.12 -3.01 0.35
CA THR A 10 7.59 -1.66 0.11
C THR A 10 6.07 -1.66 0.10
N THR A 11 5.44 -2.65 -0.54
CA THR A 11 3.97 -2.77 -0.60
C THR A 11 3.38 -2.89 0.82
N VAL A 12 3.92 -3.80 1.64
CA VAL A 12 3.51 -3.95 3.05
C VAL A 12 3.73 -2.68 3.87
N SER A 13 4.86 -1.98 3.66
CA SER A 13 5.12 -0.71 4.33
C SER A 13 4.08 0.35 3.96
N LEU A 14 3.65 0.40 2.70
CA LEU A 14 2.64 1.35 2.23
C LEU A 14 1.23 0.99 2.72
N GLU A 15 0.89 -0.29 2.91
CA GLU A 15 -0.36 -0.71 3.57
C GLU A 15 -0.44 -0.22 5.02
N GLY A 16 0.68 -0.28 5.75
CA GLY A 16 0.78 0.29 7.09
C GLY A 16 0.60 1.82 7.10
N VAL A 17 1.21 2.52 6.12
CA VAL A 17 1.04 3.97 5.96
C VAL A 17 -0.41 4.32 5.63
N LYS A 18 -1.08 3.57 4.73
CA LYS A 18 -2.49 3.77 4.40
C LYS A 18 -3.37 3.65 5.65
N THR A 19 -3.20 2.58 6.42
CA THR A 19 -3.92 2.38 7.68
C THR A 19 -3.70 3.54 8.66
N THR A 20 -2.46 4.06 8.73
CA THR A 20 -2.13 5.22 9.57
C THR A 20 -2.85 6.49 9.09
N LEU A 21 -2.92 6.73 7.78
CA LEU A 21 -3.66 7.85 7.21
C LEU A 21 -5.16 7.72 7.49
N GLU A 22 -5.74 6.53 7.39
CA GLU A 22 -7.14 6.28 7.73
C GLU A 22 -7.42 6.57 9.20
N MET A 23 -6.58 6.10 10.12
CA MET A 23 -6.68 6.44 11.55
C MET A 23 -6.60 7.96 11.78
N TYR A 24 -5.64 8.65 11.16
CA TYR A 24 -5.51 10.10 11.28
C TYR A 24 -6.74 10.85 10.73
N SER A 25 -7.36 10.34 9.67
CA SER A 25 -8.61 10.91 9.14
C SER A 25 -9.78 10.78 10.12
N GLN A 26 -9.76 9.80 11.03
CA GLN A 26 -10.79 9.60 12.05
C GLN A 26 -10.58 10.51 13.27
N VAL A 27 -9.33 10.67 13.72
CA VAL A 27 -9.00 11.42 14.95
C VAL A 27 -8.76 12.91 14.71
N ALA A 28 -8.58 13.35 13.46
CA ALA A 28 -8.34 14.76 13.14
C ALA A 28 -9.49 15.67 13.60
N GLN A 29 -9.15 16.84 14.13
CA GLN A 29 -10.11 17.79 14.70
C GLN A 29 -10.75 18.70 13.65
N THR A 30 -10.01 19.04 12.60
CA THR A 30 -10.51 19.92 11.51
C THR A 30 -10.95 19.10 10.31
N GLU A 31 -12.02 19.56 9.66
CA GLU A 31 -12.55 18.91 8.47
C GLU A 31 -11.53 18.90 7.31
N ASP A 32 -10.72 19.96 7.20
CA ASP A 32 -9.64 20.03 6.21
C ASP A 32 -8.57 18.94 6.41
N ALA A 33 -8.20 18.68 7.67
CA ALA A 33 -7.24 17.62 8.00
C ALA A 33 -7.85 16.23 7.73
N ARG A 34 -9.10 16.00 8.14
CA ARG A 34 -9.83 14.76 7.84
C ARG A 34 -9.84 14.46 6.35
N ASN A 35 -10.22 15.46 5.55
CA ASN A 35 -10.29 15.32 4.11
C ASN A 35 -8.90 15.15 3.47
N THR A 36 -7.87 15.79 4.02
CA THR A 36 -6.50 15.61 3.55
C THR A 36 -6.03 14.18 3.78
N PHE A 37 -6.18 13.63 4.98
CA PHE A 37 -5.78 12.26 5.27
C PHE A 37 -6.60 11.24 4.46
N ARG A 38 -7.91 11.41 4.38
CA ARG A 38 -8.79 10.54 3.58
C ARG A 38 -8.41 10.53 2.10
N ARG A 39 -8.19 11.69 1.48
CA ARG A 39 -7.75 11.78 0.08
C ARG A 39 -6.41 11.11 -0.16
N ASN A 40 -5.46 11.25 0.77
CA ASN A 40 -4.15 10.62 0.64
C ASN A 40 -4.25 9.09 0.81
N ALA A 41 -5.07 8.59 1.74
CA ALA A 41 -5.34 7.16 1.87
C ALA A 41 -5.95 6.57 0.58
N GLN A 42 -6.91 7.28 -0.03
CA GLN A 42 -7.52 6.87 -1.31
C GLN A 42 -6.50 6.85 -2.47
N ARG A 43 -5.63 7.86 -2.57
CA ARG A 43 -4.55 7.86 -3.58
C ARG A 43 -3.59 6.70 -3.37
N LEU A 44 -3.26 6.40 -2.11
CA LEU A 44 -2.37 5.31 -1.77
C LEU A 44 -2.98 3.94 -2.10
N GLU A 45 -4.29 3.79 -1.97
CA GLU A 45 -5.01 2.58 -2.39
C GLU A 45 -4.79 2.26 -3.88
N THR A 46 -4.93 3.26 -4.75
CA THR A 46 -4.68 3.07 -6.19
C THR A 46 -3.23 2.65 -6.48
N ILE A 47 -2.27 3.14 -5.69
CA ILE A 47 -0.86 2.74 -5.80
C ILE A 47 -0.67 1.29 -5.34
N LEU A 48 -1.25 0.92 -4.20
CA LEU A 48 -1.20 -0.43 -3.64
C LEU A 48 -1.80 -1.46 -4.59
N GLU A 49 -2.94 -1.17 -5.23
CA GLU A 49 -3.51 -2.05 -6.24
C GLU A 49 -2.55 -2.31 -7.42
N ARG A 50 -1.80 -1.29 -7.86
CA ARG A 50 -0.82 -1.44 -8.96
C ARG A 50 0.37 -2.26 -8.51
N LEU A 51 0.84 -2.08 -7.28
CA LEU A 51 1.92 -2.88 -6.70
C LEU A 51 1.51 -4.34 -6.52
N ASN A 52 0.30 -4.60 -6.02
CA ASN A 52 -0.26 -5.94 -5.88
C ASN A 52 -0.39 -6.65 -7.23
N ARG A 53 -0.90 -5.98 -8.26
CA ARG A 53 -0.91 -6.52 -9.63
C ARG A 53 0.51 -6.83 -10.14
N ARG A 54 1.48 -5.97 -9.84
CA ARG A 54 2.88 -6.22 -10.24
C ARG A 54 3.46 -7.43 -9.51
N LEU A 55 3.20 -7.59 -8.21
CA LEU A 55 3.63 -8.76 -7.44
C LEU A 55 3.03 -10.05 -8.03
N GLN A 56 1.74 -10.05 -8.37
CA GLN A 56 1.10 -11.20 -9.03
C GLN A 56 1.76 -11.56 -10.36
N SER A 57 2.12 -10.58 -11.19
CA SER A 57 2.86 -10.84 -12.44
C SER A 57 4.24 -11.45 -12.16
N MET A 58 4.95 -10.94 -11.15
CA MET A 58 6.26 -11.48 -10.76
C MET A 58 6.14 -12.91 -10.22
N GLU A 59 5.14 -13.22 -9.39
CA GLU A 59 4.88 -14.59 -8.90
C GLU A 59 4.50 -15.57 -10.02
N PHE A 60 3.87 -15.07 -11.09
CA PHE A 60 3.57 -15.87 -12.27
C PHE A 60 4.84 -16.17 -13.09
N GLU A 61 5.67 -15.15 -13.33
CA GLU A 61 6.95 -15.26 -14.05
C GLU A 61 7.99 -16.09 -13.25
N GLU A 62 7.93 -16.02 -11.92
CA GLU A 62 8.89 -16.61 -10.99
C GLU A 62 8.14 -17.42 -9.91
N PRO A 63 7.70 -18.66 -10.21
CA PRO A 63 6.85 -19.47 -9.33
C PRO A 63 7.42 -19.72 -7.93
N GLN A 64 8.74 -19.62 -7.74
CA GLN A 64 9.41 -19.75 -6.45
C GLN A 64 8.98 -18.71 -5.41
N TYR A 65 8.32 -17.62 -5.83
CA TYR A 65 7.81 -16.60 -4.91
C TYR A 65 6.34 -16.79 -4.51
N LYS A 66 5.62 -17.72 -5.13
CA LYS A 66 4.22 -17.98 -4.77
C LYS A 66 4.08 -18.40 -3.31
N GLY A 67 3.22 -17.71 -2.56
CA GLY A 67 2.92 -18.01 -1.17
C GLY A 67 3.97 -17.53 -0.14
N ASN A 68 5.06 -16.89 -0.60
CA ASN A 68 6.07 -16.24 0.25
C ASN A 68 5.80 -14.76 0.40
#